data_AF-A0A7G1KPC0-F1
#
_entry.id   AF-A0A7G1KPC0-F1
#
_cell.length_a   1.000
_cell.length_b   1.000
_cell.length_c   1.000
_cell.angle_alpha   90.00
_cell.angle_beta   90.00
_cell.angle_gamma   90.00
#
_symmetry.space_group_name_H-M   'P 1'
#
loop_
_entity.id
_entity.type
_entity.pdbx_description
1 polymer ?
#
loop_
_entity_poly.entity_id
_entity_poly.type
_entity_poly.pdbx_seq_one_letter_code
_entity_poly.pdbx_strand_id
1 'polypeptide(L)'
;MPLIEVTYGPSVPEPTLRELAERLPHLVSVAVECPEEPYDDDLRPGDVEIRFRALGPFDRSGLDAVIEVKSKWFASRAENRQERCELLHRSVEAATGLRKFGIYLSLPVAAWEQSDRPVGTVGRVGAVAETRRAPRSVRHFHPTAVARSEVERIIDVARWTGSARNRQPWRFVAVTETGVRRELARCGSFALHLADAPLVLVLLSHDNGFADTEFDMGRVAQSICLAADELGLGTCLTTFHPDDNVRRAARLVGAEPGWLPRHAVAAGYPAPAPNSAPTAIPRGRRPVAELLTWVS
;
A
#
# COMPACT_ATOMS: atom_id res chain seq x y z
N MET A 1 -14.90 -12.89 4.82
CA MET A 1 -15.09 -14.13 5.60
C MET A 1 -14.10 -14.21 6.75
N PRO A 2 -14.54 -13.99 8.01
CA PRO A 2 -13.78 -14.34 9.20
C PRO A 2 -13.50 -15.85 9.27
N LEU A 3 -12.30 -16.21 9.73
CA LEU A 3 -11.92 -17.59 10.07
C LEU A 3 -11.80 -17.71 11.59
N ILE A 4 -12.47 -18.69 12.16
CA ILE A 4 -12.48 -18.96 13.60
C ILE A 4 -11.85 -20.32 13.85
N GLU A 5 -10.83 -20.37 14.69
CA GLU A 5 -10.26 -21.62 15.19
C GLU A 5 -10.38 -21.67 16.71
N VAL A 6 -11.10 -22.67 17.22
CA VAL A 6 -11.25 -22.93 18.64
C VAL A 6 -10.35 -24.09 19.02
N THR A 7 -9.26 -23.80 19.72
CA THR A 7 -8.42 -24.81 20.35
C THR A 7 -8.88 -25.02 21.79
N TYR A 8 -9.23 -26.24 22.18
CA TYR A 8 -9.85 -26.51 23.49
C TYR A 8 -9.22 -27.71 24.23
N GLY A 9 -9.19 -27.62 25.55
CA GLY A 9 -8.72 -28.67 26.44
C GLY A 9 -9.80 -29.72 26.75
N PRO A 10 -9.40 -30.88 27.32
CA PRO A 10 -10.32 -31.97 27.65
C PRO A 10 -11.33 -31.61 28.75
N SER A 11 -11.12 -30.50 29.47
CA SER A 11 -12.04 -29.97 30.48
C SER A 11 -13.28 -29.30 29.88
N VAL A 12 -13.27 -28.92 28.60
CA VAL A 12 -14.39 -28.21 27.96
C VAL A 12 -15.50 -29.21 27.59
N PRO A 13 -16.71 -29.10 28.17
CA PRO A 13 -17.80 -30.02 27.87
C PRO A 13 -18.29 -29.89 26.43
N GLU A 14 -18.72 -31.00 25.83
CA GLU A 14 -19.31 -30.99 24.49
C GLU A 14 -20.51 -30.02 24.34
N PRO A 15 -21.42 -29.86 25.32
CA PRO A 15 -22.47 -28.83 25.24
C PRO A 15 -21.92 -27.41 25.07
N THR A 16 -20.81 -27.06 25.74
CA THR A 16 -20.16 -25.76 25.58
C THR A 16 -19.57 -25.61 24.19
N LEU A 17 -18.98 -26.67 23.62
CA LEU A 17 -18.46 -26.65 22.25
C LEU A 17 -19.57 -26.46 21.22
N ARG A 18 -20.74 -27.08 21.42
CA ARG A 18 -21.93 -26.88 20.57
C ARG A 18 -22.43 -25.45 20.64
N GLU A 19 -22.56 -24.88 21.85
CA GLU A 19 -22.96 -23.48 22.00
C GLU A 19 -21.95 -22.52 21.35
N LEU A 20 -20.64 -22.79 21.49
CA LEU A 20 -19.60 -22.04 20.78
C LEU A 20 -19.79 -22.13 19.26
N ALA A 21 -20.04 -23.32 18.72
CA ALA A 21 -20.24 -23.53 17.29
C ALA A 21 -21.45 -22.75 16.75
N GLU A 22 -22.53 -22.68 17.52
CA GLU A 22 -23.76 -21.96 17.17
C GLU A 22 -23.61 -20.43 17.29
N ARG A 23 -22.93 -19.95 18.33
CA ARG A 23 -22.90 -18.52 18.66
C ARG A 23 -21.74 -17.76 18.03
N LEU A 24 -20.57 -18.37 17.92
CA LEU A 24 -19.35 -17.67 17.50
C LEU A 24 -19.46 -16.99 16.13
N PRO A 25 -20.10 -17.57 15.10
CA PRO A 25 -20.26 -16.89 13.82
C PRO A 25 -20.87 -15.49 13.95
N HIS A 26 -21.98 -15.38 14.67
CA HIS A 26 -22.67 -14.10 14.90
C HIS A 26 -21.85 -13.18 15.79
N LEU A 27 -21.35 -13.68 16.93
CA LEU A 27 -20.58 -12.87 17.87
C LEU A 27 -19.31 -12.28 17.26
N VAL A 28 -18.64 -13.05 16.39
CA VAL A 28 -17.46 -12.58 15.66
C VAL A 28 -17.85 -11.51 14.64
N SER A 29 -18.92 -11.71 13.87
CA SER A 29 -19.37 -10.72 12.89
C SER A 29 -19.69 -9.37 13.53
N VAL A 30 -20.41 -9.37 14.67
CA VAL A 30 -20.64 -8.16 15.47
C VAL A 30 -19.32 -7.56 15.96
N ALA A 31 -18.42 -8.37 16.53
CA ALA A 31 -17.17 -7.86 17.08
C ALA A 31 -16.23 -7.26 16.01
N VAL A 32 -16.28 -7.75 14.76
CA VAL A 32 -15.39 -7.29 13.68
C VAL A 32 -16.08 -6.37 12.68
N GLU A 33 -17.35 -6.02 12.83
CA GLU A 33 -18.03 -5.12 11.90
C GLU A 33 -17.32 -3.76 11.80
N CYS A 34 -17.30 -3.18 10.60
CA CYS A 34 -16.71 -1.86 10.39
C CYS A 34 -17.40 -1.15 9.21
N PRO A 35 -17.19 0.16 9.00
CA PRO A 35 -17.84 0.89 7.91
C PRO A 35 -17.63 0.26 6.52
N GLU A 36 -16.48 -0.39 6.30
CA GLU A 36 -16.11 -1.06 5.06
C GLU A 36 -16.75 -2.45 4.88
N GLU A 37 -17.11 -3.11 5.98
CA GLU A 37 -17.77 -4.41 6.01
C GLU A 37 -18.81 -4.39 7.14
N PRO A 38 -19.98 -3.75 6.88
CA PRO A 38 -21.08 -3.73 7.83
C PRO A 38 -21.66 -5.15 8.00
N TYR A 39 -22.22 -5.41 9.17
CA TYR A 39 -22.92 -6.65 9.46
C TYR A 39 -24.43 -6.37 9.55
N ASP A 40 -25.24 -7.20 8.89
CA ASP A 40 -26.68 -7.01 8.71
C ASP A 40 -27.53 -8.00 9.52
N ASP A 41 -26.91 -8.71 10.46
CA ASP A 41 -27.52 -9.79 11.25
C ASP A 41 -28.04 -10.99 10.43
N ASP A 42 -27.71 -11.10 9.13
CA ASP A 42 -28.12 -12.22 8.25
C ASP A 42 -26.90 -13.07 7.84
N LEU A 43 -26.55 -14.07 8.66
CA LEU A 43 -25.44 -14.99 8.33
C LEU A 43 -25.86 -16.06 7.32
N ARG A 44 -25.12 -16.13 6.22
CA ARG A 44 -25.28 -17.12 5.18
C ARG A 44 -24.17 -18.18 5.24
N PRO A 45 -24.43 -19.39 4.71
CA PRO A 45 -23.38 -20.40 4.56
C PRO A 45 -22.18 -19.84 3.77
N GLY A 46 -20.99 -19.84 4.37
CA GLY A 46 -19.77 -19.30 3.78
C GLY A 46 -19.37 -17.91 4.28
N ASP A 47 -20.21 -17.21 5.06
CA ASP A 47 -19.85 -15.89 5.59
C ASP A 47 -18.79 -15.97 6.69
N VAL A 48 -18.81 -17.06 7.47
CA VAL A 48 -17.86 -17.37 8.53
C VAL A 48 -17.52 -18.86 8.47
N GLU A 49 -16.23 -19.17 8.59
CA GLU A 49 -15.74 -20.54 8.73
C GLU A 49 -15.29 -20.75 10.18
N ILE A 50 -15.73 -21.85 10.80
CA ILE A 50 -15.35 -22.21 12.17
C ILE A 50 -14.78 -23.63 12.23
N ARG A 51 -13.70 -23.81 13.00
CA ARG A 51 -13.01 -25.08 13.19
C ARG A 51 -12.72 -25.30 14.66
N PHE A 52 -12.81 -26.56 15.07
CA PHE A 52 -12.52 -27.00 16.42
C PHE A 52 -11.34 -27.97 16.41
N ARG A 53 -10.39 -27.74 17.32
CA ARG A 53 -9.21 -28.58 17.50
C ARG A 53 -9.02 -28.89 18.99
N ALA A 54 -9.05 -30.17 19.36
CA ALA A 54 -8.65 -30.57 20.71
C ALA A 54 -7.14 -30.41 20.92
N LEU A 55 -6.71 -30.07 22.14
CA LEU A 55 -5.29 -30.09 22.50
C LEU A 55 -4.70 -31.50 22.31
N GLY A 56 -3.60 -31.56 21.56
CA GLY A 56 -2.78 -32.74 21.36
C GLY A 56 -1.76 -32.95 22.49
N PRO A 57 -1.02 -34.07 22.47
CA PRO A 57 -0.15 -34.49 23.58
C PRO A 57 1.00 -33.52 23.89
N PHE A 58 1.43 -32.72 22.90
CA PHE A 58 2.52 -31.75 23.05
C PHE A 58 2.03 -30.32 23.26
N ASP A 59 0.74 -30.05 23.11
CA ASP A 59 0.22 -28.70 23.31
C ASP A 59 0.23 -28.33 24.80
N ARG A 60 0.47 -27.06 25.10
CA ARG A 60 0.49 -26.51 26.46
C ARG A 60 -0.35 -25.24 26.48
N SER A 61 -1.39 -25.22 27.30
CA SER A 61 -2.24 -24.05 27.50
C SER A 61 -2.64 -23.97 28.97
N GLY A 62 -2.59 -22.76 29.52
CA GLY A 62 -3.16 -22.48 30.84
C GLY A 62 -4.66 -22.22 30.81
N LEU A 63 -5.26 -22.11 29.62
CA LEU A 63 -6.67 -21.79 29.37
C LEU A 63 -7.43 -23.04 28.93
N ASP A 64 -8.73 -23.11 29.27
CA ASP A 64 -9.64 -24.16 28.83
C ASP A 64 -9.88 -24.10 27.32
N ALA A 65 -9.90 -22.90 26.74
CA ALA A 65 -9.92 -22.71 25.29
C ALA A 65 -9.20 -21.45 24.84
N VAL A 66 -8.79 -21.44 23.57
CA VAL A 66 -8.32 -20.27 22.84
C VAL A 66 -9.12 -20.17 21.55
N ILE A 67 -9.70 -19.00 21.31
CA ILE A 67 -10.48 -18.71 20.11
C ILE A 67 -9.67 -17.72 19.28
N GLU A 68 -9.08 -18.22 18.21
CA GLU A 68 -8.38 -17.40 17.22
C GLU A 68 -9.37 -16.92 16.17
N VAL A 69 -9.41 -15.61 15.96
CA VAL A 69 -10.25 -14.98 14.95
C VAL A 69 -9.33 -14.28 13.95
N LYS A 70 -9.44 -14.64 12.67
CA LYS A 70 -8.75 -13.97 11.57
C LYS A 70 -9.79 -13.24 10.74
N SER A 71 -9.73 -11.91 10.71
CA SER A 71 -10.62 -11.08 9.89
C SER A 71 -9.79 -10.14 9.01
N LYS A 72 -10.36 -9.70 7.89
CA LYS A 72 -9.65 -8.84 6.92
C LYS A 72 -9.18 -7.55 7.59
N TRP A 73 -7.98 -7.08 7.27
CA TRP A 73 -7.50 -5.80 7.77
C TRP A 73 -8.25 -4.62 7.13
N PHE A 74 -8.74 -3.73 7.98
CA PHE A 74 -9.16 -2.36 7.65
C PHE A 74 -8.66 -1.42 8.75
N ALA A 75 -8.38 -0.16 8.40
CA ALA A 75 -7.87 0.81 9.35
C ALA A 75 -8.85 1.04 10.53
N SER A 76 -10.13 1.21 10.22
CA SER A 76 -11.24 1.39 11.18
C SER A 76 -11.39 0.20 12.15
N ARG A 77 -11.17 -1.02 11.66
CA ARG A 77 -11.21 -2.26 12.46
C ARG A 77 -9.96 -2.42 13.32
N ALA A 78 -8.82 -1.96 12.84
CA ALA A 78 -7.55 -2.07 13.52
C ALA A 78 -7.36 -1.05 14.65
N GLU A 79 -7.98 0.13 14.53
CA GLU A 79 -7.90 1.24 15.50
C GLU A 79 -8.38 0.84 16.89
N ASN A 80 -9.50 0.11 16.97
CA ASN A 80 -10.12 -0.34 18.22
C ASN A 80 -10.04 -1.87 18.41
N ARG A 81 -8.96 -2.51 17.89
CA ARG A 81 -8.78 -3.97 17.94
C ARG A 81 -8.89 -4.56 19.34
N GLN A 82 -8.38 -3.87 20.36
CA GLN A 82 -8.42 -4.34 21.74
C GLN A 82 -9.87 -4.35 22.29
N GLU A 83 -10.63 -3.28 22.07
CA GLU A 83 -12.03 -3.18 22.50
C GLU A 83 -12.92 -4.25 21.85
N ARG A 84 -12.65 -4.58 20.58
CA ARG A 84 -13.33 -5.67 19.86
C ARG A 84 -13.04 -7.04 20.46
N CYS A 85 -11.78 -7.26 20.85
CA CYS A 85 -11.36 -8.48 21.53
C CYS A 85 -12.09 -8.64 22.88
N GLU A 86 -12.18 -7.55 23.65
CA GLU A 86 -12.90 -7.50 24.94
C GLU A 86 -14.41 -7.65 24.78
N LEU A 87 -15.00 -7.07 23.74
CA LEU A 87 -16.40 -7.27 23.39
C LEU A 87 -16.67 -8.74 23.09
N LEU A 88 -15.88 -9.34 22.19
CA LEU A 88 -16.04 -10.75 21.83
C LEU A 88 -15.86 -11.67 23.05
N HIS A 89 -14.86 -11.40 23.89
CA HIS A 89 -14.63 -12.16 25.12
C HIS A 89 -15.87 -12.11 26.04
N ARG A 90 -16.38 -10.91 26.37
CA ARG A 90 -17.57 -10.77 27.22
C ARG A 90 -18.80 -11.43 26.61
N SER A 91 -19.01 -11.30 25.30
CA SER A 91 -20.14 -11.90 24.62
C SER A 91 -20.09 -13.43 24.60
N VAL A 92 -18.90 -14.02 24.43
CA VAL A 92 -18.71 -15.47 24.50
C VAL A 92 -18.93 -15.99 25.92
N GLU A 93 -18.39 -15.30 26.93
CA GLU A 93 -18.62 -15.68 28.33
C GLU A 93 -20.12 -15.64 28.68
N ALA A 94 -20.82 -14.57 28.27
CA ALA A 94 -22.25 -14.42 28.49
C ALA A 94 -23.09 -15.50 27.80
N ALA A 95 -22.72 -15.88 26.57
CA ALA A 95 -23.46 -16.86 25.77
C ALA A 95 -23.21 -18.31 26.20
N THR A 96 -21.99 -18.63 26.64
CA THR A 96 -21.54 -20.03 26.81
C THR A 96 -21.22 -20.42 28.25
N GLY A 97 -21.04 -19.44 29.15
CA GLY A 97 -20.58 -19.64 30.52
C GLY A 97 -19.10 -20.02 30.65
N LEU A 98 -18.34 -20.04 29.55
CA LEU A 98 -16.91 -20.36 29.55
C LEU A 98 -16.13 -19.27 30.30
N ARG A 99 -15.39 -19.64 31.36
CA ARG A 99 -14.72 -18.66 32.24
C ARG A 99 -13.23 -18.48 31.96
N LYS A 100 -12.52 -19.54 31.58
CA LYS A 100 -11.05 -19.52 31.46
C LYS A 100 -10.62 -19.71 30.01
N PHE A 101 -10.80 -18.68 29.20
CA PHE A 101 -10.47 -18.74 27.77
C PHE A 101 -9.86 -17.43 27.28
N GLY A 102 -9.23 -17.49 26.12
CA GLY A 102 -8.62 -16.35 25.44
C GLY A 102 -9.24 -16.11 24.08
N ILE A 103 -9.33 -14.84 23.69
CA ILE A 103 -9.61 -14.43 22.31
C ILE A 103 -8.30 -13.90 21.72
N TYR A 104 -7.97 -14.35 20.51
CA TYR A 104 -6.85 -13.80 19.75
C TYR A 104 -7.37 -13.28 18.40
N LEU A 105 -7.55 -11.97 18.30
CA LEU A 105 -8.00 -11.30 17.08
C LEU A 105 -6.80 -10.87 16.22
N SER A 106 -6.61 -11.53 15.09
CA SER A 106 -5.64 -11.18 14.07
C SER A 106 -6.33 -10.50 12.89
N LEU A 107 -5.75 -9.39 12.43
CA LEU A 107 -6.21 -8.62 11.27
C LEU A 107 -5.17 -8.68 10.15
N PRO A 108 -4.97 -9.82 9.48
CA PRO A 108 -4.01 -9.92 8.39
C PRO A 108 -4.46 -9.10 7.18
N VAL A 109 -3.49 -8.62 6.40
CA VAL A 109 -3.74 -8.25 5.00
C VAL A 109 -4.03 -9.55 4.26
N ALA A 110 -5.30 -9.78 3.97
CA ALA A 110 -5.80 -11.04 3.44
C ALA A 110 -6.84 -10.80 2.34
N ALA A 111 -6.97 -11.80 1.46
CA ALA A 111 -7.98 -11.87 0.41
C ALA A 111 -8.76 -13.18 0.54
N TRP A 112 -9.98 -13.19 -0.01
CA TRP A 112 -10.85 -14.36 0.03
C TRP A 112 -11.63 -14.46 -1.29
N GLU A 113 -11.78 -15.69 -1.77
CA GLU A 113 -12.57 -16.06 -2.95
C GLU A 113 -13.28 -17.38 -2.63
N GLN A 114 -14.54 -17.50 -3.05
CA GLN A 114 -15.37 -18.70 -2.88
C GLN A 114 -16.02 -19.04 -4.23
N SER A 115 -16.06 -20.33 -4.57
CA SER A 115 -16.75 -20.80 -5.76
C SER A 115 -18.28 -20.72 -5.58
N ASP A 116 -18.98 -20.06 -6.50
CA ASP A 116 -20.45 -19.97 -6.45
C ASP A 116 -21.21 -21.10 -7.17
N ARG A 117 -20.55 -22.15 -7.75
CA ARG A 117 -21.19 -23.37 -8.34
C ARG A 117 -20.19 -24.41 -8.91
N PRO A 118 -20.60 -25.64 -9.33
CA PRO A 118 -19.79 -26.86 -9.21
C PRO A 118 -18.63 -26.98 -10.19
N VAL A 119 -17.63 -27.71 -9.67
CA VAL A 119 -16.32 -28.09 -10.22
C VAL A 119 -16.25 -28.14 -11.74
N GLY A 120 -15.43 -27.26 -12.31
CA GLY A 120 -15.17 -27.30 -13.74
C GLY A 120 -14.25 -26.25 -14.33
N THR A 121 -13.35 -25.60 -13.59
CA THR A 121 -12.16 -24.94 -14.19
C THR A 121 -11.11 -24.65 -13.11
N VAL A 122 -9.87 -25.08 -13.34
CA VAL A 122 -8.73 -24.78 -12.44
C VAL A 122 -8.40 -23.29 -12.56
N GLY A 123 -8.86 -22.50 -11.58
CA GLY A 123 -8.49 -21.10 -11.41
C GLY A 123 -7.09 -21.00 -10.79
N ARG A 124 -6.20 -20.26 -11.46
CA ARG A 124 -4.83 -19.96 -11.01
C ARG A 124 -4.82 -19.39 -9.59
N VAL A 125 -3.87 -19.89 -8.78
CA VAL A 125 -3.46 -19.33 -7.49
C VAL A 125 -3.24 -17.82 -7.63
N GLY A 126 -4.04 -17.02 -6.93
CA GLY A 126 -3.91 -15.56 -6.84
C GLY A 126 -2.66 -15.18 -6.08
N ALA A 127 -1.74 -14.51 -6.78
CA ALA A 127 -0.47 -14.03 -6.30
C ALA A 127 -0.59 -13.04 -5.13
N VAL A 128 0.41 -12.99 -4.26
CA VAL A 128 0.76 -11.75 -3.58
C VAL A 128 0.97 -10.69 -4.66
N ALA A 129 0.34 -9.54 -4.49
CA ALA A 129 0.22 -8.39 -5.41
C ALA A 129 -0.99 -8.46 -6.36
N GLU A 130 -1.98 -7.61 -6.10
CA GLU A 130 -2.47 -6.81 -7.23
C GLU A 130 -1.22 -6.25 -7.92
N THR A 131 -0.95 -6.73 -9.13
CA THR A 131 0.19 -6.27 -9.91
C THR A 131 -0.07 -4.81 -10.27
N ARG A 132 0.25 -3.89 -9.35
CA ARG A 132 0.10 -2.46 -9.59
C ARG A 132 1.13 -2.10 -10.64
N ARG A 133 0.66 -1.91 -11.88
CA ARG A 133 1.48 -1.33 -12.93
C ARG A 133 1.91 0.06 -12.47
N ALA A 134 3.10 0.48 -12.84
CA ALA A 134 3.50 1.86 -12.61
C ALA A 134 2.42 2.81 -13.18
N PRO A 135 2.05 3.86 -12.43
CA PRO A 135 1.05 4.82 -12.89
C PRO A 135 1.47 5.43 -14.22
N ARG A 136 0.48 5.79 -15.04
CA ARG A 136 0.75 6.44 -16.32
C ARG A 136 1.27 7.85 -16.07
N SER A 137 2.23 8.30 -16.88
CA SER A 137 2.71 9.68 -16.76
C SER A 137 1.59 10.67 -17.05
N VAL A 138 1.32 11.55 -16.08
CA VAL A 138 0.35 12.65 -16.15
C VAL A 138 1.10 13.94 -16.43
N ARG A 139 0.66 14.70 -17.45
CA ARG A 139 1.32 15.94 -17.89
C ARG A 139 0.39 17.15 -17.87
N HIS A 140 -0.87 16.94 -17.48
CA HIS A 140 -1.89 17.98 -17.32
C HIS A 140 -2.48 17.82 -15.94
N PHE A 141 -2.49 18.91 -15.19
CA PHE A 141 -2.83 18.91 -13.77
C PHE A 141 -3.90 19.95 -13.50
N HIS A 142 -4.76 19.67 -12.53
CA HIS A 142 -5.67 20.66 -11.99
C HIS A 142 -4.84 21.70 -11.22
N PRO A 143 -5.23 23.00 -11.23
CA PRO A 143 -4.51 24.04 -10.48
C PRO A 143 -4.59 23.90 -8.95
N THR A 144 -5.30 22.91 -8.43
CA THR A 144 -5.40 22.65 -6.98
C THR A 144 -4.01 22.39 -6.41
N ALA A 145 -3.64 23.15 -5.38
CA ALA A 145 -2.38 22.93 -4.68
C ALA A 145 -2.36 21.56 -4.00
N VAL A 146 -1.20 20.89 -4.05
CA VAL A 146 -0.94 19.67 -3.27
C VAL A 146 -0.68 20.07 -1.83
N ALA A 147 -1.35 19.44 -0.87
CA ALA A 147 -1.19 19.79 0.53
C ALA A 147 0.21 19.43 1.02
N ARG A 148 0.77 20.26 1.91
CA ARG A 148 2.11 20.02 2.48
C ARG A 148 2.23 18.64 3.14
N SER A 149 1.20 18.20 3.84
CA SER A 149 1.14 16.88 4.48
C SER A 149 1.19 15.72 3.47
N GLU A 150 0.59 15.88 2.28
CA GLU A 150 0.69 14.90 1.20
C GLU A 150 2.12 14.85 0.65
N VAL A 151 2.76 16.01 0.47
CA VAL A 151 4.16 16.09 0.03
C VAL A 151 5.09 15.41 1.05
N GLU A 152 4.92 15.71 2.34
CA GLU A 152 5.72 15.11 3.42
C GLU A 152 5.52 13.60 3.48
N ARG A 153 4.29 13.11 3.28
CA ARG A 153 3.98 11.67 3.22
C ARG A 153 4.65 10.98 2.03
N ILE A 154 4.64 11.60 0.85
CA ILE A 154 5.33 11.08 -0.34
C ILE A 154 6.82 10.93 -0.07
N ILE A 155 7.45 11.94 0.55
CA ILE A 155 8.87 11.91 0.88
C ILE A 155 9.18 10.89 2.00
N ASP A 156 8.31 10.76 3.01
CA ASP A 156 8.48 9.75 4.06
C ASP A 156 8.42 8.32 3.50
N VAL A 157 7.57 8.05 2.50
CA VAL A 157 7.61 6.75 1.79
C VAL A 157 8.89 6.62 0.97
N ALA A 158 9.26 7.65 0.22
CA ALA A 158 10.42 7.60 -0.68
C ALA A 158 11.75 7.38 0.06
N ARG A 159 11.92 7.93 1.27
CA ARG A 159 13.17 7.77 2.05
C ARG A 159 13.42 6.35 2.54
N TRP A 160 12.42 5.47 2.56
CA TRP A 160 12.57 4.04 2.86
C TRP A 160 13.09 3.22 1.67
N THR A 161 13.34 3.86 0.52
CA THR A 161 13.99 3.21 -0.62
C THR A 161 15.36 2.68 -0.20
N GLY A 162 15.68 1.43 -0.55
CA GLY A 162 16.98 0.86 -0.25
C GLY A 162 18.13 1.65 -0.90
N SER A 163 19.22 1.86 -0.17
CA SER A 163 20.40 2.58 -0.65
C SER A 163 21.66 1.72 -0.58
N ALA A 164 22.51 1.84 -1.59
CA ALA A 164 23.83 1.23 -1.60
C ALA A 164 24.65 1.70 -0.38
N ARG A 165 25.09 0.72 0.43
CA ARG A 165 25.81 0.94 1.70
C ARG A 165 25.07 1.89 2.65
N ASN A 166 23.75 2.00 2.49
CA ASN A 166 22.90 2.92 3.23
C ASN A 166 23.34 4.41 3.19
N ARG A 167 23.99 4.84 2.11
CA ARG A 167 24.53 6.21 2.00
C ARG A 167 23.44 7.28 1.93
N GLN A 168 22.27 6.92 1.41
CA GLN A 168 21.13 7.82 1.22
C GLN A 168 21.55 9.12 0.51
N PRO A 169 22.16 9.03 -0.70
CA PRO A 169 22.78 10.17 -1.38
C PRO A 169 21.74 11.09 -2.05
N TRP A 170 20.60 11.34 -1.39
CA TRP A 170 19.48 12.11 -1.91
C TRP A 170 19.03 13.24 -0.97
N ARG A 171 18.59 14.33 -1.61
CA ARG A 171 17.84 15.44 -1.01
C ARG A 171 16.67 15.80 -1.94
N PHE A 172 15.66 16.46 -1.38
CA PHE A 172 14.44 16.80 -2.10
C PHE A 172 14.13 18.28 -1.90
N VAL A 173 13.72 18.96 -2.96
CA VAL A 173 13.19 20.32 -2.88
C VAL A 173 11.80 20.35 -3.49
N ALA A 174 10.81 20.73 -2.70
CA ALA A 174 9.44 20.93 -3.16
C ALA A 174 9.27 22.36 -3.67
N VAL A 175 9.02 22.51 -4.96
CA VAL A 175 8.84 23.80 -5.62
C VAL A 175 7.36 23.99 -5.99
N THR A 176 6.71 24.93 -5.29
CA THR A 176 5.32 25.35 -5.56
C THR A 176 5.23 26.73 -6.20
N GLU A 177 6.32 27.52 -6.16
CA GLU A 177 6.38 28.86 -6.74
C GLU A 177 6.32 28.81 -8.27
N THR A 178 5.33 29.50 -8.86
CA THR A 178 5.01 29.42 -10.29
C THR A 178 6.16 29.88 -11.18
N GLY A 179 6.85 30.98 -10.81
CA GLY A 179 8.01 31.50 -11.53
C GLY A 179 9.15 30.49 -11.61
N VAL A 180 9.56 29.91 -10.48
CA VAL A 180 10.62 28.91 -10.40
C VAL A 180 10.24 27.67 -11.20
N ARG A 181 9.00 27.17 -11.10
CA ARG A 181 8.53 26.02 -11.90
C ARG A 181 8.59 26.28 -13.40
N ARG A 182 8.22 27.47 -13.87
CA ARG A 182 8.32 27.88 -15.28
C ARG A 182 9.77 27.94 -15.76
N GLU A 183 10.69 28.38 -14.90
CA GLU A 183 12.12 28.38 -15.21
C GLU A 183 12.70 26.96 -15.25
N LEU A 184 12.30 26.09 -14.33
CA LEU A 184 12.66 24.66 -14.33
C LEU A 184 12.15 23.94 -15.59
N ALA A 185 10.96 24.30 -16.08
CA ALA A 185 10.40 23.75 -17.32
C ALA A 185 11.28 24.01 -18.56
N ARG A 186 12.17 25.00 -18.51
CA ARG A 186 13.13 25.33 -19.58
C ARG A 186 14.44 24.55 -19.47
N CYS A 187 14.60 23.73 -18.43
CA CYS A 187 15.83 23.00 -18.15
C CYS A 187 15.88 21.58 -18.76
N GLY A 188 14.85 21.16 -19.53
CA GLY A 188 14.84 19.88 -20.24
C GLY A 188 13.95 19.90 -21.48
N SER A 189 14.28 19.08 -22.48
CA SER A 189 13.62 19.11 -23.81
C SER A 189 12.14 18.71 -23.79
N PHE A 190 11.67 18.00 -22.75
CA PHE A 190 10.28 17.55 -22.60
C PHE A 190 9.68 17.94 -21.24
N ALA A 191 10.18 19.03 -20.66
CA ALA A 191 9.88 19.46 -19.30
C ALA A 191 8.75 20.51 -19.21
N LEU A 192 8.07 20.85 -20.30
CA LEU A 192 7.06 21.94 -20.31
C LEU A 192 5.95 21.74 -19.27
N HIS A 193 5.58 20.49 -18.99
CA HIS A 193 4.58 20.12 -17.98
C HIS A 193 4.95 20.55 -16.55
N LEU A 194 6.23 20.86 -16.27
CA LEU A 194 6.63 21.41 -14.97
C LEU A 194 6.06 22.82 -14.75
N ALA A 195 5.83 23.61 -15.80
CA ALA A 195 5.37 24.99 -15.67
C ALA A 195 3.97 25.07 -15.03
N ASP A 196 3.09 24.16 -15.46
CA ASP A 196 1.70 24.12 -15.02
C ASP A 196 1.54 23.39 -13.67
N ALA A 197 2.63 22.79 -13.16
CA ALA A 197 2.80 22.19 -11.82
C ALA A 197 1.53 21.48 -11.39
N PRO A 198 0.91 21.57 -10.21
CA PRO A 198 1.03 22.46 -9.06
C PRO A 198 2.26 22.24 -8.15
N LEU A 199 2.95 21.11 -8.29
CA LEU A 199 4.14 20.77 -7.50
C LEU A 199 5.24 20.21 -8.40
N VAL A 200 6.47 20.70 -8.23
CA VAL A 200 7.67 20.06 -8.77
C VAL A 200 8.56 19.61 -7.62
N LEU A 201 8.73 18.30 -7.47
CA LEU A 201 9.73 17.72 -6.58
C LEU A 201 11.05 17.59 -7.32
N VAL A 202 12.00 18.47 -7.03
CA VAL A 202 13.37 18.38 -7.56
C VAL A 202 14.15 17.39 -6.71
N LEU A 203 14.74 16.39 -7.38
CA LEU A 203 15.50 15.32 -6.74
C LEU A 203 17.00 15.62 -6.90
N LEU A 204 17.68 15.83 -5.78
CA LEU A 204 19.09 16.15 -5.75
C LEU A 204 19.88 14.89 -5.42
N SER A 205 20.81 14.52 -6.28
CA SER A 205 21.76 13.43 -6.04
C SER A 205 23.13 14.00 -5.64
N HIS A 206 23.82 13.31 -4.72
CA HIS A 206 25.16 13.73 -4.33
C HIS A 206 26.17 13.43 -5.47
N ASP A 207 26.97 14.43 -5.83
CA ASP A 207 28.05 14.30 -6.82
C ASP A 207 29.27 13.61 -6.20
N ASN A 208 29.19 12.29 -6.09
CA ASN A 208 30.19 11.46 -5.41
C ASN A 208 30.94 10.51 -6.35
N GLY A 209 30.66 10.57 -7.66
CA GLY A 209 31.27 9.69 -8.66
C GLY A 209 30.86 8.22 -8.58
N PHE A 210 29.91 7.85 -7.72
CA PHE A 210 29.44 6.46 -7.59
C PHE A 210 28.31 6.17 -8.57
N ALA A 211 28.48 5.14 -9.41
CA ALA A 211 27.50 4.74 -10.41
C ALA A 211 26.16 4.30 -9.80
N ASP A 212 26.17 3.75 -8.59
CA ASP A 212 24.97 3.30 -7.89
C ASP A 212 24.11 4.46 -7.36
N THR A 213 24.65 5.68 -7.25
CA THR A 213 23.87 6.86 -6.83
C THR A 213 22.67 7.09 -7.75
N GLU A 214 22.88 7.08 -9.07
CA GLU A 214 21.79 7.30 -10.04
C GLU A 214 20.84 6.10 -10.13
N PHE A 215 21.34 4.88 -9.88
CA PHE A 215 20.49 3.69 -9.75
C PHE A 215 19.54 3.82 -8.55
N ASP A 216 20.06 4.23 -7.40
CA ASP A 216 19.27 4.52 -6.20
C ASP A 216 18.25 5.65 -6.44
N MET A 217 18.64 6.71 -7.16
CA MET A 217 17.72 7.80 -7.52
C MET A 217 16.55 7.33 -8.40
N GLY A 218 16.79 6.39 -9.33
CA GLY A 218 15.72 5.80 -10.14
C GLY A 218 14.69 5.06 -9.27
N ARG A 219 15.16 4.36 -8.24
CA ARG A 219 14.28 3.69 -7.26
C ARG A 219 13.50 4.70 -6.42
N VAL A 220 14.17 5.75 -5.93
CA VAL A 220 13.53 6.85 -5.18
C VAL A 220 12.43 7.50 -6.01
N ALA A 221 12.69 7.79 -7.29
CA ALA A 221 11.71 8.40 -8.17
C ALA A 221 10.49 7.48 -8.42
N GLN A 222 10.70 6.17 -8.53
CA GLN A 222 9.60 5.20 -8.61
C GLN A 222 8.78 5.16 -7.32
N SER A 223 9.42 5.16 -6.15
CA SER A 223 8.73 5.22 -4.85
C SER A 223 7.87 6.48 -4.71
N ILE A 224 8.40 7.65 -5.13
CA ILE A 224 7.63 8.91 -5.18
C ILE A 224 6.39 8.76 -6.06
N CYS A 225 6.54 8.18 -7.25
CA CYS A 225 5.40 8.03 -8.19
C CYS A 225 4.31 7.11 -7.63
N LEU A 226 4.69 6.01 -6.97
CA LEU A 226 3.73 5.09 -6.36
C LEU A 226 3.03 5.73 -5.16
N ALA A 227 3.77 6.40 -4.28
CA ALA A 227 3.20 7.09 -3.12
C ALA A 227 2.24 8.22 -3.53
N ALA A 228 2.58 8.97 -4.58
CA ALA A 228 1.71 10.02 -5.12
C ALA A 228 0.41 9.42 -5.71
N ASP A 229 0.50 8.31 -6.44
CA ASP A 229 -0.64 7.62 -7.05
C ASP A 229 -1.60 7.04 -5.99
N GLU A 230 -1.09 6.59 -4.83
CA GLU A 230 -1.93 6.21 -3.68
C GLU A 230 -2.73 7.38 -3.09
N LEU A 231 -2.24 8.61 -3.23
CA LEU A 231 -2.94 9.83 -2.82
C LEU A 231 -3.83 10.42 -3.94
N GLY A 232 -3.98 9.71 -5.07
CA GLY A 232 -4.75 10.18 -6.22
C GLY A 232 -4.06 11.26 -7.05
N LEU A 233 -2.75 11.47 -6.85
CA LEU A 233 -1.96 12.41 -7.63
C LEU A 233 -1.35 11.71 -8.85
N GLY A 234 -1.41 12.40 -9.99
CA GLY A 234 -0.64 12.04 -11.17
C GLY A 234 0.79 12.53 -11.06
N THR A 235 1.72 11.84 -11.71
CA THR A 235 3.13 12.26 -11.77
C THR A 235 3.72 12.16 -13.18
N CYS A 236 4.77 12.94 -13.45
CA CYS A 236 5.64 12.74 -14.61
C CYS A 236 7.09 13.07 -14.27
N LEU A 237 7.98 12.12 -14.58
CA LEU A 237 9.42 12.30 -14.40
C LEU A 237 9.98 13.22 -15.50
N THR A 238 10.97 14.01 -15.09
CA THR A 238 11.74 14.91 -15.96
C THR A 238 13.23 14.75 -15.66
N THR A 239 14.04 14.79 -16.71
CA THR A 239 15.49 14.89 -16.62
C THR A 239 15.91 16.28 -17.11
N PHE A 240 16.81 16.93 -16.36
CA PHE A 240 17.42 18.19 -16.77
C PHE A 240 18.72 17.93 -17.52
N HIS A 241 18.86 18.58 -18.68
CA HIS A 241 20.01 18.44 -19.57
C HIS A 241 20.05 19.62 -20.57
N PRO A 242 21.22 19.99 -21.11
CA PRO A 242 22.57 19.51 -20.79
C PRO A 242 23.03 19.99 -19.40
N ASP A 243 24.29 19.74 -19.00
CA ASP A 243 24.79 20.09 -17.66
C ASP A 243 24.63 21.58 -17.29
N ASP A 244 24.61 22.49 -18.26
CA ASP A 244 24.29 23.90 -18.01
C ASP A 244 22.88 24.10 -17.43
N ASN A 245 21.92 23.30 -17.87
CA ASN A 245 20.57 23.31 -17.32
C ASN A 245 20.53 22.69 -15.92
N VAL A 246 21.37 21.69 -15.63
CA VAL A 246 21.52 21.16 -14.25
C VAL A 246 22.08 22.25 -13.33
N ARG A 247 23.11 22.98 -13.77
CA ARG A 247 23.65 24.13 -13.03
C ARG A 247 22.63 25.25 -12.84
N ARG A 248 21.81 25.52 -13.86
CA ARG A 248 20.71 26.50 -13.76
C ARG A 248 19.65 26.05 -12.75
N ALA A 249 19.20 24.80 -12.82
CA ALA A 249 18.26 24.22 -11.87
C ALA A 249 18.80 24.28 -10.42
N ALA A 250 20.09 23.99 -10.23
CA ALA A 250 20.76 24.10 -8.93
C ALA A 250 20.66 25.51 -8.34
N ARG A 251 20.89 26.56 -9.15
CA ARG A 251 20.70 27.95 -8.71
C ARG A 251 19.24 28.28 -8.39
N LEU A 252 18.31 27.80 -9.21
CA LEU A 252 16.87 28.06 -9.01
C LEU A 252 16.34 27.47 -7.69
N VAL A 253 16.86 26.31 -7.27
CA VAL A 253 16.42 25.62 -6.04
C VAL A 253 17.34 25.86 -4.84
N GLY A 254 18.40 26.65 -4.99
CA GLY A 254 19.38 26.89 -3.93
C GLY A 254 20.14 25.64 -3.50
N ALA A 255 20.46 24.74 -4.43
CA ALA A 255 21.20 23.52 -4.12
C ALA A 255 22.62 23.85 -3.63
N GLU A 256 23.03 23.21 -2.53
CA GLU A 256 24.39 23.30 -2.00
C GLU A 256 25.42 22.68 -2.96
N PRO A 257 26.68 23.12 -2.94
CA PRO A 257 27.75 22.47 -3.70
C PRO A 257 27.82 20.97 -3.42
N GLY A 258 28.04 20.18 -4.47
CA GLY A 258 28.05 18.71 -4.38
C GLY A 258 26.67 18.06 -4.49
N TRP A 259 25.58 18.82 -4.62
CA TRP A 259 24.24 18.29 -4.89
C TRP A 259 23.75 18.68 -6.28
N LEU A 260 23.37 17.68 -7.08
CA LEU A 260 22.99 17.84 -8.47
C LEU A 260 21.50 17.56 -8.68
N PRO A 261 20.70 18.56 -9.11
CA PRO A 261 19.31 18.34 -9.49
C PRO A 261 19.27 17.81 -10.93
N ARG A 262 19.56 16.53 -11.15
CA ARG A 262 19.46 15.94 -12.51
C ARG A 262 18.02 15.55 -12.87
N HIS A 263 17.19 15.32 -11.86
CA HIS A 263 15.84 14.78 -12.02
C HIS A 263 14.82 15.62 -11.27
N ALA A 264 13.59 15.65 -11.78
CA ALA A 264 12.44 16.22 -11.12
C ALA A 264 11.18 15.40 -11.39
N VAL A 265 10.20 15.52 -10.51
CA VAL A 265 8.88 14.91 -10.66
C VAL A 265 7.83 16.01 -10.59
N ALA A 266 7.09 16.21 -11.68
CA ALA A 266 5.87 17.00 -11.63
C ALA A 266 4.79 16.16 -10.92
N ALA A 267 4.01 16.77 -10.04
CA ALA A 267 2.96 16.12 -9.30
C ALA A 267 1.74 17.03 -9.10
N GLY A 268 0.55 16.44 -9.09
CA GLY A 268 -0.72 17.11 -8.84
C GLY A 268 -1.92 16.26 -9.21
N TYR A 269 -3.12 16.76 -8.94
CA TYR A 269 -4.35 16.06 -9.33
C TYR A 269 -4.47 16.04 -10.86
N PRO A 270 -4.70 14.87 -11.50
CA PRO A 270 -4.80 14.79 -12.95
C PRO A 270 -5.93 15.66 -13.49
N ALA A 271 -5.65 16.46 -14.51
CA ALA A 271 -6.67 17.14 -15.30
C ALA A 271 -6.90 16.42 -16.64
N PRO A 272 -8.09 16.53 -17.23
CA PRO A 272 -8.33 16.08 -18.60
C PRO A 272 -7.28 16.68 -19.54
N ALA A 273 -6.62 15.83 -20.32
CA ALA A 273 -5.75 16.33 -21.39
C ALA A 273 -6.62 17.05 -22.43
N PRO A 274 -6.19 18.21 -22.97
CA PRO A 274 -6.84 18.76 -24.15
C PRO A 274 -6.84 17.70 -25.27
N ASN A 275 -7.86 17.70 -26.13
CA ASN A 275 -7.94 16.79 -27.28
C ASN A 275 -6.66 16.89 -28.11
N SER A 276 -5.72 15.98 -27.87
CA SER A 276 -4.41 15.99 -28.48
C SER A 276 -4.40 15.03 -29.66
N ALA A 277 -3.74 15.43 -30.74
CA ALA A 277 -3.43 14.55 -31.85
C ALA A 277 -2.77 13.24 -31.35
N PRO A 278 -2.97 12.11 -32.04
CA PRO A 278 -2.35 10.85 -31.66
C PRO A 278 -0.82 11.00 -31.59
N THR A 279 -0.26 10.63 -30.44
CA THR A 279 1.19 10.64 -30.19
C THR A 279 1.88 9.57 -31.03
N ALA A 280 2.95 9.93 -31.73
CA ALA A 280 3.83 8.99 -32.43
C ALA A 280 4.66 8.11 -31.48
N ILE A 281 4.70 8.41 -30.18
CA ILE A 281 5.41 7.62 -29.18
C ILE A 281 4.70 6.27 -29.01
N PRO A 282 5.41 5.13 -29.22
CA PRO A 282 4.85 3.81 -29.02
C PRO A 282 4.29 3.62 -27.61
N ARG A 283 3.11 2.98 -27.53
CA ARG A 283 2.46 2.66 -26.26
C ARG A 283 2.68 1.18 -25.92
N GLY A 284 2.54 0.84 -24.64
CA GLY A 284 2.70 -0.52 -24.14
C GLY A 284 4.11 -0.80 -23.61
N ARG A 285 4.38 -2.08 -23.36
CA ARG A 285 5.68 -2.61 -22.95
C ARG A 285 6.00 -3.80 -23.84
N ARG A 286 7.27 -4.02 -24.15
CA ARG A 286 7.72 -5.19 -24.91
C ARG A 286 7.34 -6.47 -24.13
N PRO A 287 7.01 -7.58 -24.82
CA PRO A 287 6.77 -8.87 -24.17
C PRO A 287 7.95 -9.32 -23.33
N VAL A 288 7.70 -10.05 -22.23
CA VAL A 288 8.76 -10.58 -21.34
C VAL A 288 9.78 -11.42 -22.12
N ALA A 289 9.32 -12.23 -23.07
CA ALA A 289 10.17 -13.09 -23.90
C ALA A 289 11.21 -12.32 -24.73
N GLU A 290 10.99 -11.03 -25.01
CA GLU A 290 11.95 -10.17 -25.71
C GLU A 290 12.94 -9.47 -24.76
N LEU A 291 12.61 -9.37 -23.47
CA LEU A 291 13.37 -8.62 -22.47
C LEU A 291 14.21 -9.52 -21.57
N LEU A 292 13.80 -10.77 -21.38
CA LEU A 292 14.43 -11.73 -20.46
C LEU A 292 15.25 -12.75 -21.25
N THR A 293 16.55 -12.80 -20.96
CA THR A 293 17.45 -13.86 -21.45
C THR A 293 17.94 -14.68 -20.26
N TRP A 294 17.72 -15.99 -20.30
CA TRP A 294 18.26 -16.91 -19.31
C TRP A 294 19.69 -17.29 -19.70
N VAL A 295 20.61 -17.20 -18.74
CA VAL A 295 21.94 -17.80 -18.84
C VAL A 295 21.97 -18.87 -17.77
N SER A 296 21.87 -20.14 -18.19
CA SER A 296 21.87 -21.33 -17.35
C SER A 296 23.11 -22.16 -17.62
#